data_AF-A0A9P3NQK9-F1
#
_entry.id   AF-A0A9P3NQK9-F1
#
_cell.length_a   1.000
_cell.length_b   1.000
_cell.length_c   1.000
_cell.angle_alpha   90.00
_cell.angle_beta   90.00
_cell.angle_gamma   90.00
#
_symmetry.space_group_name_H-M   'P 1'
#
loop_
_entity.id
_entity.type
_entity.pdbx_description
1 polymer ?
#
loop_
_entity_poly.entity_id
_entity_poly.type
_entity_poly.pdbx_seq_one_letter_code
_entity_poly.pdbx_strand_id
1 'polypeptide(L)'
;MMLTTSNITHAIDLAFIDRADIKAFIGPPSLQGRYNMLHSSFCELQRVGIVEEEEGDTVYPCTYNEVTLSDSENNDSGSKGLHLGKRLLQVAQSCEGLSGRILRKLPFLAHATSSVPGSCSADIFIDKLQSAVQKELEDRNNMAES
;
A
#
# COMPACT_ATOMS: atom_id res chain seq x y z
N MET A 1 -6.67 -18.03 -26.79
CA MET A 1 -5.64 -17.30 -26.01
C MET A 1 -5.43 -18.04 -24.70
N MET A 2 -4.20 -18.45 -24.39
CA MET A 2 -3.85 -19.13 -23.14
C MET A 2 -3.04 -18.17 -22.26
N LEU A 3 -3.37 -18.10 -20.97
CA LEU A 3 -2.65 -17.29 -19.99
C LEU A 3 -2.07 -18.23 -18.93
N THR A 4 -0.76 -18.17 -18.73
CA THR A 4 -0.05 -18.99 -17.75
C THR A 4 0.89 -18.12 -16.93
N THR A 5 1.00 -18.39 -15.63
CA THR A 5 1.90 -17.67 -14.71
C THR A 5 2.86 -18.66 -14.05
N SER A 6 4.12 -18.29 -13.89
CA SER A 6 5.10 -19.05 -13.10
C SER A 6 5.69 -18.17 -12.00
N ASN A 7 5.77 -18.71 -10.78
CA ASN A 7 6.41 -18.05 -9.64
C ASN A 7 7.93 -18.32 -9.58
N ILE A 8 8.46 -19.22 -10.40
CA ILE A 8 9.88 -19.58 -10.42
C ILE A 8 10.48 -19.10 -11.74
N THR A 9 11.04 -17.91 -11.73
CA THR A 9 11.42 -17.17 -12.96
C THR A 9 12.63 -17.78 -13.68
N HIS A 10 13.54 -18.43 -12.95
CA HIS A 10 14.77 -19.02 -13.50
C HIS A 10 14.71 -20.53 -13.70
N ALA A 11 13.61 -21.19 -13.29
CA ALA A 11 13.42 -22.63 -13.44
C ALA A 11 12.31 -22.98 -14.45
N ILE A 12 11.88 -22.01 -15.25
CA ILE A 12 10.90 -22.26 -16.31
C ILE A 12 11.59 -23.02 -17.43
N ASP A 13 10.97 -24.12 -17.84
CA ASP A 13 11.44 -24.94 -18.95
C ASP A 13 11.59 -24.12 -20.24
N LEU A 14 12.71 -24.33 -20.94
CA LEU A 14 13.04 -23.57 -22.14
C LEU A 14 12.02 -23.82 -23.28
N ALA A 15 11.43 -25.01 -23.37
CA ALA A 15 10.42 -25.30 -24.38
C ALA A 15 9.08 -24.60 -24.09
N PHE A 16 8.78 -24.29 -22.82
CA PHE A 16 7.66 -23.43 -22.47
C PHE A 16 7.91 -21.97 -22.85
N ILE A 17 9.12 -21.48 -22.61
CA ILE A 17 9.54 -20.14 -23.03
C ILE A 17 9.47 -20.05 -24.57
N ASP A 18 9.98 -21.03 -25.30
CA ASP A 18 9.99 -20.99 -26.77
C ASP A 18 8.59 -20.93 -27.40
N ARG A 19 7.61 -21.60 -26.77
CA ARG A 19 6.21 -21.62 -27.23
C ARG A 19 5.38 -20.39 -26.84
N ALA A 20 5.91 -19.50 -25.98
CA ALA A 20 5.18 -18.33 -25.51
C ALA A 20 5.44 -17.13 -26.43
N ASP A 21 4.38 -16.62 -27.07
CA ASP A 21 4.45 -15.40 -27.91
C ASP A 21 4.83 -14.15 -27.10
N ILE A 22 4.33 -14.06 -25.86
CA ILE A 22 4.56 -12.92 -24.95
C ILE A 22 5.12 -13.43 -23.63
N LYS A 23 6.21 -12.81 -23.18
CA LYS A 23 6.88 -13.09 -21.90
C LYS A 23 6.97 -11.80 -21.12
N ALA A 24 6.37 -11.76 -19.94
CA ALA A 24 6.40 -10.61 -19.06
C ALA A 24 6.86 -11.03 -17.67
N PHE A 25 7.98 -10.45 -17.22
CA PHE A 25 8.38 -10.55 -15.82
C PHE A 25 7.65 -9.46 -15.02
N ILE A 26 6.91 -9.87 -13.98
CA ILE A 26 6.22 -8.96 -13.08
C ILE A 26 6.94 -8.99 -11.73
N GLY A 27 7.75 -7.96 -11.47
CA GLY A 27 8.44 -7.78 -10.21
C GLY A 27 7.54 -7.23 -9.10
N PRO A 28 8.13 -6.93 -7.92
CA PRO A 28 7.45 -6.18 -6.87
C PRO A 28 6.91 -4.83 -7.39
N PRO A 29 5.82 -4.30 -6.80
CA PRO A 29 5.25 -3.03 -7.23
C PRO A 29 6.21 -1.86 -7.01
N SER A 30 6.23 -0.94 -7.99
CA SER A 30 6.91 0.36 -7.89
C SER A 30 6.35 1.20 -6.73
N LEU A 31 7.04 2.26 -6.32
CA LEU A 31 6.56 3.16 -5.26
C LEU A 31 5.13 3.68 -5.54
N GLN A 32 4.87 4.12 -6.77
CA GLN A 32 3.52 4.52 -7.19
C GLN A 32 2.52 3.37 -7.11
N GLY A 33 2.92 2.15 -7.48
CA GLY A 33 2.09 0.96 -7.33
C GLY A 33 1.76 0.67 -5.87
N ARG A 34 2.74 0.78 -4.97
CA ARG A 34 2.52 0.62 -3.51
C ARG A 34 1.58 1.68 -2.97
N TYR A 35 1.82 2.94 -3.32
CA TYR A 35 0.94 4.06 -2.96
C TYR A 35 -0.49 3.80 -3.41
N ASN A 36 -0.71 3.48 -4.68
CA ASN A 36 -2.06 3.26 -5.22
C ASN A 36 -2.78 2.07 -4.55
N MET A 37 -2.06 1.01 -4.18
CA MET A 37 -2.64 -0.12 -3.45
C MET A 37 -3.09 0.28 -2.03
N LEU A 38 -2.25 1.02 -1.31
CA LEU A 38 -2.60 1.53 0.02
C LEU A 38 -3.73 2.56 -0.05
N HIS A 39 -3.67 3.48 -1.03
CA HIS A 39 -4.65 4.52 -1.28
C HIS A 39 -6.04 3.95 -1.58
N SER A 40 -6.14 3.03 -2.55
CA SER A 40 -7.41 2.37 -2.87
C SER A 40 -7.99 1.61 -1.68
N SER A 41 -7.14 0.94 -0.90
CA SER A 41 -7.58 0.26 0.32
C SER A 41 -8.08 1.24 1.38
N PHE A 42 -7.37 2.35 1.57
CA PHE A 42 -7.74 3.40 2.52
C PHE A 42 -9.07 4.06 2.13
N CYS A 43 -9.23 4.46 0.87
CA CYS A 43 -10.48 5.01 0.34
C CYS A 43 -11.64 4.03 0.50
N GLU A 44 -11.41 2.73 0.32
CA GLU A 44 -12.44 1.71 0.55
C GLU A 44 -12.85 1.66 2.03
N LEU A 45 -11.89 1.74 2.96
CA LEU A 45 -12.18 1.77 4.39
C LEU A 45 -12.97 3.03 4.80
N GLN A 46 -12.71 4.17 4.16
CA GLN A 46 -13.54 5.37 4.33
C GLN A 46 -14.95 5.16 3.76
N ARG A 47 -15.06 4.57 2.57
CA ARG A 47 -16.34 4.30 1.90
C ARG A 47 -17.27 3.39 2.72
N VAL A 48 -16.71 2.42 3.46
CA VAL A 48 -17.49 1.50 4.31
C VAL A 48 -17.63 1.96 5.77
N GLY A 49 -17.13 3.14 6.11
CA GLY A 49 -17.26 3.72 7.46
C GLY A 49 -16.36 3.08 8.54
N ILE A 50 -15.27 2.41 8.13
CA ILE A 50 -14.26 1.91 9.08
C ILE A 50 -13.27 3.02 9.45
N VAL A 51 -13.00 3.93 8.50
CA VAL A 51 -12.19 5.12 8.73
C VAL A 51 -13.08 6.35 8.55
N GLU A 52 -13.39 7.04 9.64
CA GLU A 52 -14.29 8.19 9.65
C GLU A 52 -13.72 9.30 10.53
N GLU A 53 -13.96 10.54 10.12
CA GLU A 53 -13.63 11.73 10.90
C GLU A 53 -14.83 12.15 11.78
N GLU A 54 -14.56 12.69 12.97
CA GLU A 54 -15.61 13.05 13.95
C GLU A 54 -16.63 14.08 13.42
N GLU A 55 -16.22 14.92 12.46
CA GLU A 55 -17.05 16.00 11.90
C GLU A 55 -17.80 15.62 10.61
N GLY A 56 -17.74 14.36 10.17
CA GLY A 56 -18.50 13.84 9.02
C GLY A 56 -18.02 14.30 7.64
N ASP A 57 -17.10 15.27 7.55
CA ASP A 57 -16.46 15.64 6.29
C ASP A 57 -15.37 14.63 5.93
N THR A 58 -15.70 13.72 5.00
CA THR A 58 -14.78 12.67 4.57
C THR A 58 -13.73 13.26 3.64
N VAL A 59 -12.52 13.42 4.17
CA VAL A 59 -11.37 13.89 3.39
C VAL A 59 -10.58 12.69 2.87
N TYR A 60 -10.55 12.54 1.55
CA TYR A 60 -9.73 11.52 0.90
C TYR A 60 -8.28 11.98 0.76
N PRO A 61 -7.30 11.07 0.90
CA PRO A 61 -5.91 11.37 0.57
C PRO A 61 -5.79 11.72 -0.92
N CYS A 62 -4.91 12.67 -1.26
CA CYS A 62 -4.62 13.01 -2.65
C CYS A 62 -4.06 11.83 -3.44
N THR A 63 -4.12 11.89 -4.77
CA THR A 63 -3.49 10.92 -5.67
C THR A 63 -1.96 11.02 -5.62
N TYR A 64 -1.28 9.98 -6.08
CA TYR A 64 0.19 9.95 -6.09
C TYR A 64 0.80 11.17 -6.81
N ASN A 65 0.27 11.51 -7.99
CA ASN A 65 0.79 12.61 -8.79
C ASN A 65 0.64 13.96 -8.07
N GLU A 66 -0.52 14.21 -7.47
CA GLU A 66 -0.78 15.44 -6.70
C GLU A 66 0.19 15.58 -5.53
N VAL A 67 0.43 14.50 -4.78
CA VAL A 67 1.39 14.51 -3.67
C VAL A 67 2.81 14.81 -4.17
N THR A 68 3.26 14.13 -5.24
CA THR A 68 4.62 14.32 -5.77
C THR A 68 4.86 15.70 -6.38
N LEU A 69 3.84 16.33 -6.97
CA LEU A 69 3.95 17.69 -7.52
C LEU A 69 4.05 18.73 -6.40
N SER A 70 3.35 18.50 -5.28
CA SER A 70 3.33 19.42 -4.14
C SER A 70 4.63 19.48 -3.34
N ASP A 71 5.52 18.48 -3.44
CA ASP A 71 6.81 18.51 -2.74
C ASP A 71 7.77 19.57 -3.31
N SER A 72 7.45 20.14 -4.47
CA SER A 72 8.20 21.26 -5.07
C SER A 72 7.75 22.64 -4.58
N GLU A 73 6.58 22.75 -3.95
CA GLU A 73 5.98 24.02 -3.53
C GLU A 73 5.84 24.07 -2.00
N ASN A 74 6.77 24.77 -1.32
CA ASN A 74 6.83 24.94 0.15
C ASN A 74 5.72 25.85 0.73
N ASN A 75 4.47 25.72 0.27
CA ASN A 75 3.36 26.48 0.82
C ASN A 75 2.69 25.71 1.97
N ASP A 76 2.89 26.21 3.18
CA ASP A 76 2.44 25.70 4.50
C ASP A 76 0.91 25.75 4.72
N SER A 77 0.11 25.74 3.65
CA SER A 77 -1.36 25.73 3.69
C SER A 77 -1.93 24.57 2.88
N GLY A 78 -1.28 23.40 2.99
CA GLY A 78 -1.74 22.18 2.33
C GLY A 78 -3.11 21.74 2.84
N SER A 79 -3.98 21.31 1.93
CA SER A 79 -5.27 20.72 2.29
C SER A 79 -5.07 19.46 3.16
N LYS A 80 -6.04 19.13 4.03
CA LYS A 80 -6.00 17.92 4.86
C LYS A 80 -5.78 16.65 4.00
N GLY A 81 -6.34 16.61 2.80
CA GLY A 81 -6.11 15.51 1.84
C GLY A 81 -4.67 15.40 1.36
N LEU A 82 -3.97 16.52 1.21
CA LEU A 82 -2.54 16.53 0.86
C LEU A 82 -1.69 16.02 2.03
N HIS A 83 -2.00 16.43 3.26
CA HIS A 83 -1.35 15.92 4.47
C HIS A 83 -1.48 14.39 4.57
N LEU A 84 -2.70 13.87 4.44
CA LEU A 84 -2.95 12.41 4.45
C LEU A 84 -2.22 11.70 3.31
N GLY A 85 -2.21 12.29 2.11
CA GLY A 85 -1.47 11.76 0.96
C GLY A 85 0.04 11.68 1.21
N LYS A 86 0.65 12.72 1.79
CA LYS A 86 2.07 12.73 2.16
C LYS A 86 2.40 11.67 3.20
N ARG A 87 1.57 11.52 4.24
CA ARG A 87 1.76 10.46 5.24
C ARG A 87 1.62 9.07 4.62
N LEU A 88 0.62 8.86 3.77
CA LEU A 88 0.45 7.58 3.08
C LEU A 88 1.61 7.26 2.14
N LEU A 89 2.22 8.29 1.53
CA LEU A 89 3.43 8.15 0.71
C LEU A 89 4.64 7.69 1.54
N GLN A 90 4.81 8.20 2.75
CA GLN A 90 5.84 7.72 3.67
C GLN A 90 5.65 6.23 4.02
N VAL A 91 4.41 5.79 4.25
CA VAL A 91 4.10 4.37 4.45
C VAL A 91 4.40 3.56 3.18
N ALA A 92 4.07 4.08 2.00
CA ALA A 92 4.37 3.40 0.74
C ALA A 92 5.88 3.26 0.50
N GLN A 93 6.69 4.23 0.95
CA GLN A 93 8.16 4.17 0.89
C GLN A 93 8.69 3.05 1.79
N SER A 94 8.21 2.92 3.03
CA SER A 94 8.62 1.85 3.96
C SER A 94 8.22 0.44 3.49
N CYS A 95 7.24 0.32 2.60
CA CYS A 95 6.79 -0.95 2.04
C CYS A 95 7.68 -1.51 0.89
N GLU A 96 8.90 -1.03 0.72
CA GLU A 96 9.79 -1.52 -0.33
C GLU A 96 10.05 -3.04 -0.22
N GLY A 97 10.07 -3.72 -1.37
CA GLY A 97 10.26 -5.18 -1.43
C GLY A 97 9.05 -6.04 -1.02
N LEU A 98 7.97 -5.42 -0.51
CA LEU A 98 6.73 -6.16 -0.20
C LEU A 98 5.97 -6.54 -1.47
N SER A 99 5.37 -7.73 -1.46
CA SER A 99 4.53 -8.19 -2.57
C SER A 99 3.14 -7.55 -2.52
N GLY A 100 2.46 -7.49 -3.67
CA GLY A 100 1.07 -7.00 -3.74
C GLY A 100 0.12 -7.75 -2.80
N ARG A 101 0.39 -9.03 -2.51
CA ARG A 101 -0.39 -9.84 -1.56
C ARG A 101 -0.25 -9.30 -0.12
N ILE A 102 0.97 -8.96 0.29
CA ILE A 102 1.20 -8.38 1.62
C ILE A 102 0.60 -6.98 1.69
N LEU A 103 0.79 -6.15 0.67
CA LEU A 103 0.25 -4.79 0.64
C LEU A 103 -1.27 -4.73 0.83
N ARG A 104 -2.02 -5.68 0.23
CA ARG A 104 -3.48 -5.76 0.44
C ARG A 104 -3.89 -6.34 1.79
N LYS A 105 -3.00 -7.04 2.48
CA LYS A 105 -3.22 -7.59 3.83
C LYS A 105 -3.00 -6.54 4.92
N LEU A 106 -2.09 -5.59 4.70
CA LEU A 106 -1.72 -4.56 5.68
C LEU A 106 -2.92 -3.76 6.25
N PRO A 107 -3.91 -3.29 5.45
CA PRO A 107 -5.05 -2.55 5.99
C PRO A 107 -5.86 -3.36 7.01
N PHE A 108 -6.03 -4.66 6.75
CA PHE A 108 -6.68 -5.58 7.68
C PHE A 108 -5.88 -5.75 8.98
N LEU A 109 -4.56 -5.93 8.88
CA LEU A 109 -3.68 -6.04 10.06
C LEU A 109 -3.67 -4.75 10.89
N ALA A 110 -3.64 -3.60 10.22
CA ALA A 110 -3.70 -2.29 10.87
C ALA A 110 -5.00 -2.13 11.67
N HIS A 111 -6.13 -2.50 11.07
CA HIS A 111 -7.42 -2.46 11.76
C HIS A 111 -7.50 -3.48 12.91
N ALA A 112 -7.07 -4.72 12.70
CA ALA A 112 -7.12 -5.78 13.72
C ALA A 112 -6.24 -5.50 14.95
N THR A 113 -5.19 -4.68 14.79
CA THR A 113 -4.31 -4.24 15.89
C THR A 113 -4.74 -2.90 16.49
N SER A 114 -5.74 -2.24 15.91
CA SER A 114 -6.36 -1.08 16.50
C SER A 114 -7.28 -1.53 17.62
N SER A 115 -7.02 -1.06 18.84
CA SER A 115 -7.82 -1.41 20.02
C SER A 115 -9.19 -0.70 20.06
N VAL A 116 -9.59 -0.04 18.96
CA VAL A 116 -10.78 0.80 18.86
C VAL A 116 -11.93 -0.01 18.26
N PRO A 117 -12.93 -0.43 19.06
CA PRO A 117 -14.15 -1.00 18.51
C PRO A 117 -14.94 0.11 17.79
N GLY A 118 -15.08 0.01 16.47
CA GLY A 118 -15.85 0.97 15.65
C GLY A 118 -15.01 1.64 14.56
N SER A 119 -15.34 2.89 14.26
CA SER A 119 -14.59 3.73 13.31
C SER A 119 -13.37 4.37 13.97
N CYS A 120 -12.35 4.70 13.18
CA CYS A 120 -11.16 5.42 13.63
C CYS A 120 -10.83 6.56 12.67
N SER A 121 -10.16 7.62 13.16
CA SER A 121 -9.77 8.74 12.31
C SER A 121 -8.70 8.34 11.29
N ALA A 122 -8.65 9.08 10.18
CA ALA A 122 -7.69 8.87 9.10
C ALA A 122 -6.25 8.84 9.62
N ASP A 123 -5.91 9.81 10.47
CA ASP A 123 -4.57 9.95 11.02
C ASP A 123 -4.17 8.76 11.90
N ILE A 124 -5.06 8.31 12.78
CA ILE A 124 -4.83 7.14 13.65
C ILE A 124 -4.66 5.88 12.80
N PHE A 125 -5.51 5.70 11.78
CA PHE A 125 -5.42 4.56 10.90
C PHE A 125 -4.06 4.49 10.18
N ILE A 126 -3.57 5.63 9.67
CA ILE A 126 -2.27 5.69 9.00
C ILE A 126 -1.13 5.34 9.96
N ASP A 127 -1.18 5.77 11.24
CA ASP A 127 -0.20 5.35 12.25
C ASP A 127 -0.22 3.84 12.52
N LYS A 128 -1.42 3.26 12.60
CA LYS A 128 -1.57 1.80 12.74
C LYS A 128 -1.10 1.06 11.50
N LEU A 129 -1.31 1.62 10.32
CA LEU A 129 -0.82 1.07 9.07
C LEU A 129 0.71 1.05 9.04
N GLN A 130 1.36 2.15 9.43
CA GLN A 130 2.81 2.22 9.55
C GLN A 130 3.35 1.18 10.57
N SER A 131 2.68 1.04 11.72
CA SER A 131 3.05 0.04 12.72
C SER A 131 2.91 -1.39 12.19
N ALA A 132 1.86 -1.68 11.42
CA ALA A 132 1.64 -2.99 10.80
C ALA A 132 2.70 -3.31 9.74
N VAL A 133 3.14 -2.31 8.96
CA VAL A 133 4.25 -2.46 8.00
C VAL A 133 5.54 -2.82 8.73
N GLN A 134 5.89 -2.07 9.78
CA GLN A 134 7.09 -2.32 10.54
C GLN A 134 7.11 -3.74 11.12
N LYS A 135 6.00 -4.16 11.72
CA LYS A 135 5.87 -5.52 12.26
C LYS A 135 6.03 -6.60 11.18
N GLU A 136 5.42 -6.43 10.01
CA GLU A 136 5.55 -7.39 8.91
C GLU A 136 7.00 -7.45 8.36
N LEU A 137 7.73 -6.34 8.37
CA LEU A 137 9.16 -6.33 8.02
C LEU A 137 10.02 -7.03 9.09
N GLU A 138 9.74 -6.78 10.37
CA GLU A 138 10.42 -7.45 11.49
C GLU A 138 10.19 -8.97 11.46
N ASP A 139 8.94 -9.41 11.30
CA ASP A 139 8.59 -10.84 11.19
C ASP A 139 9.34 -11.52 10.03
N ARG A 140 9.50 -10.81 8.90
CA ARG A 140 10.24 -11.33 7.74
C ARG A 140 11.74 -11.38 7.96
N ASN A 141 12.32 -10.39 8.63
CA ASN A 141 13.74 -10.41 8.98
C ASN A 141 14.04 -11.57 9.94
N ASN A 142 13.18 -11.79 10.94
CA ASN A 142 13.32 -12.93 11.86
C ASN A 142 13.26 -14.28 11.14
N MET A 143 12.41 -14.43 10.12
CA MET A 143 12.33 -15.64 9.29
C MET A 143 13.54 -15.80 8.35
N ALA A 144 14.21 -14.72 7.96
CA ALA A 144 15.38 -14.77 7.10
C ALA A 144 16.67 -15.10 7.88
N GLU A 145 16.69 -14.81 9.18
CA GLU A 145 17.80 -15.13 10.09
C GLU A 145 17.70 -16.53 10.74
N SER A 146 16.59 -17.23 10.56
CA SER A 146 16.34 -18.60 11.07
C SER A 146 16.72 -19.67 10.04
#